data_AF-A0A2K3KBI1-F1
#
_entry.id   AF-A0A2K3KBI1-F1
#
_cell.length_a   1.000
_cell.length_b   1.000
_cell.length_c   1.000
_cell.angle_alpha   90.00
_cell.angle_beta   90.00
_cell.angle_gamma   90.00
#
_symmetry.space_group_name_H-M   'P 1'
#
loop_
_entity.id
_entity.type
_entity.pdbx_description
1 polymer ?
#
loop_
_entity_poly.entity_id
_entity_poly.type
_entity_poly.pdbx_seq_one_letter_code
_entity_poly.pdbx_strand_id
1 'polypeptide(L)'
;GTNAVTAVLREKFKHPWTTWGVMKKDKDGLYFRRFWQMFRTKCTWREQHTSAILASFHDRGSHNLGDMLGRARRNKKCPKWIGENVWKILEDEWKKPEYQAICAQAKTNRDSENGGCIHRGGCITIGQHKERMVN
;
A
#
# COMPACT_ATOMS: atom_id res chain seq x y z
N GLY A 1 11.85 -9.17 -9.89
CA GLY A 1 11.17 -8.18 -10.75
C GLY A 1 10.43 -7.15 -9.90
N THR A 2 10.39 -5.89 -10.32
CA THR A 2 9.61 -4.85 -9.61
C THR A 2 8.12 -5.10 -9.86
N ASN A 3 7.31 -5.22 -8.81
CA ASN A 3 5.85 -5.35 -8.91
C ASN A 3 5.28 -4.19 -9.77
N ALA A 4 4.41 -4.48 -10.74
CA ALA A 4 3.86 -3.48 -11.67
C ALA A 4 3.20 -2.28 -10.93
N VAL A 5 2.60 -2.52 -9.76
CA VAL A 5 2.07 -1.47 -8.88
C VAL A 5 3.19 -0.55 -8.37
N THR A 6 4.30 -1.13 -7.91
CA THR A 6 5.49 -0.37 -7.48
C THR A 6 6.09 0.44 -8.63
N ALA A 7 6.10 -0.11 -9.85
CA ALA A 7 6.59 0.62 -11.02
C ALA A 7 5.73 1.86 -11.30
N VAL A 8 4.40 1.70 -11.32
CA VAL A 8 3.46 2.83 -11.47
C VAL A 8 3.64 3.87 -10.35
N LEU A 9 3.77 3.41 -9.10
CA LEU A 9 3.98 4.29 -7.95
C LEU A 9 5.23 5.15 -8.13
N ARG A 10 6.38 4.54 -8.44
CA ARG A 10 7.65 5.27 -8.63
C ARG A 10 7.58 6.27 -9.78
N GLU A 11 6.86 5.94 -10.85
CA GLU A 11 6.78 6.78 -12.04
C GLU A 11 5.89 8.01 -11.82
N LYS A 12 4.74 7.82 -11.16
CA LYS A 12 3.68 8.85 -11.07
C LYS A 12 3.61 9.58 -9.72
N PHE A 13 4.39 9.19 -8.71
CA PHE A 13 4.40 9.87 -7.42
C PHE A 13 5.06 11.25 -7.51
N LYS A 14 4.24 12.29 -7.68
CA LYS A 14 4.68 13.69 -7.88
C LYS A 14 4.11 14.68 -6.87
N HIS A 15 3.34 14.21 -5.89
CA HIS A 15 2.71 15.02 -4.86
C HIS A 15 3.01 14.42 -3.47
N PRO A 16 3.01 15.24 -2.41
CA PRO A 16 3.43 14.83 -1.06
C PRO A 16 2.34 14.05 -0.33
N TRP A 17 1.76 13.02 -0.96
CA TRP A 17 0.77 12.19 -0.31
C TRP A 17 1.42 11.32 0.76
N THR A 18 1.10 11.60 2.03
CA THR A 18 1.65 10.88 3.18
C THR A 18 1.10 9.46 3.31
N THR A 19 -0.05 9.18 2.69
CA THR A 19 -0.69 7.85 2.66
C THR A 19 -1.47 7.62 1.36
N TRP A 20 -1.77 6.35 1.06
CA TRP A 20 -2.65 5.97 -0.05
C TRP A 20 -4.06 6.54 0.07
N GLY A 21 -4.58 6.64 1.30
CA GLY A 21 -5.88 7.25 1.58
C GLY A 21 -5.94 8.73 1.20
N VAL A 22 -4.89 9.49 1.52
CA VAL A 22 -4.78 10.91 1.14
C VAL A 22 -4.69 11.05 -0.37
N MET A 23 -3.89 10.22 -1.05
CA MET A 23 -3.80 10.20 -2.52
C MET A 23 -5.15 9.93 -3.19
N LYS A 24 -5.99 9.04 -2.63
CA LYS A 24 -7.33 8.76 -3.17
C LYS A 24 -8.30 9.93 -3.03
N LYS A 25 -8.19 10.70 -1.95
CA LYS A 25 -9.08 11.82 -1.66
C LYS A 25 -8.67 13.09 -2.41
N ASP A 26 -7.46 13.15 -2.92
CA ASP A 26 -6.95 14.30 -3.65
C ASP A 26 -7.67 14.50 -4.99
N LYS A 27 -8.11 15.75 -5.26
CA LYS A 27 -8.83 16.18 -6.47
C LYS A 27 -9.86 15.15 -6.97
N ASP A 28 -10.77 14.73 -6.10
CA ASP A 28 -11.84 13.78 -6.40
C ASP A 28 -11.35 12.46 -7.02
N GLY A 29 -10.22 11.94 -6.53
CA GLY A 29 -9.64 10.68 -6.99
C GLY A 29 -9.02 10.74 -8.38
N LEU A 30 -8.78 11.94 -8.93
CA LEU A 30 -8.09 12.12 -10.22
C LEU A 30 -6.77 11.34 -10.28
N TYR A 31 -5.94 11.44 -9.24
CA TYR A 31 -4.64 10.78 -9.23
C TYR A 31 -4.77 9.27 -9.10
N PHE A 32 -5.68 8.78 -8.27
CA PHE A 32 -5.99 7.35 -8.23
C PHE A 32 -6.36 6.82 -9.62
N ARG A 33 -7.24 7.51 -10.36
CA ARG A 33 -7.61 7.15 -11.74
C ARG A 33 -6.41 7.14 -12.68
N ARG A 34 -5.51 8.13 -12.59
CA ARG A 34 -4.29 8.18 -13.41
C ARG A 34 -3.33 7.02 -13.12
N PHE A 35 -3.14 6.66 -11.86
CA PHE A 35 -2.32 5.52 -11.48
C PHE A 35 -2.96 4.21 -11.98
N TRP A 36 -4.27 4.07 -11.81
CA TRP A 36 -5.01 2.91 -12.33
C TRP A 36 -4.91 2.79 -13.85
N GLN A 37 -5.06 3.90 -14.59
CA GLN A 37 -4.89 3.91 -16.04
C GLN A 37 -3.49 3.49 -16.47
N MET A 38 -2.44 4.01 -15.81
CA MET A 38 -1.07 3.59 -16.09
C MET A 38 -0.82 2.12 -15.75
N PHE A 39 -1.46 1.60 -14.71
CA PHE A 39 -1.35 0.18 -14.38
C PHE A 39 -2.00 -0.69 -15.46
N ARG A 40 -3.15 -0.27 -16.01
CA ARG A 40 -3.83 -0.93 -17.14
C ARG A 40 -2.99 -0.99 -18.41
N THR A 41 -2.06 -0.05 -18.63
CA THR A 41 -1.16 -0.11 -19.80
C THR A 41 0.01 -1.07 -19.61
N LYS A 42 0.31 -1.47 -18.36
CA LYS A 42 1.43 -2.38 -18.04
C LYS A 42 1.00 -3.83 -17.82
N CYS A 43 -0.31 -4.08 -17.70
CA CYS A 43 -0.86 -5.38 -17.35
C CYS A 43 -2.09 -5.68 -18.21
N THR A 44 -2.29 -6.96 -18.55
CA THR A 44 -3.46 -7.42 -19.33
C THR A 44 -4.23 -8.46 -18.53
N TRP A 45 -5.56 -8.40 -18.58
CA TRP A 45 -6.45 -9.37 -17.95
C TRP A 45 -7.77 -9.45 -18.71
N ARG A 46 -8.55 -10.52 -18.49
CA ARG A 46 -9.91 -10.65 -19.01
C ARG A 46 -10.86 -9.76 -18.22
N GLU A 47 -11.82 -9.11 -18.89
CA GLU A 47 -12.71 -8.12 -18.28
C GLU A 47 -13.43 -8.62 -17.03
N GLN A 48 -13.80 -9.91 -17.00
CA GLN A 48 -14.41 -10.58 -15.84
C GLN A 48 -13.60 -10.48 -14.54
N HIS A 49 -12.28 -10.25 -14.62
CA HIS A 49 -11.41 -10.12 -13.46
C HIS A 49 -11.17 -8.67 -13.03
N THR A 50 -11.73 -7.68 -13.72
CA THR A 50 -11.43 -6.26 -13.48
C THR A 50 -11.66 -5.86 -12.03
N SER A 51 -12.77 -6.28 -11.41
CA SER A 51 -13.05 -5.97 -10.00
C SER A 51 -12.01 -6.58 -9.05
N ALA A 52 -11.61 -7.83 -9.28
CA ALA A 52 -10.60 -8.52 -8.46
C ALA A 52 -9.20 -7.90 -8.64
N ILE A 53 -8.86 -7.50 -9.87
CA ILE A 53 -7.60 -6.81 -10.18
C ILE A 53 -7.59 -5.40 -9.58
N LEU A 54 -8.72 -4.68 -9.61
CA LEU A 54 -8.84 -3.37 -8.97
C LEU A 54 -8.69 -3.45 -7.45
N ALA A 55 -9.36 -4.43 -6.81
CA ALA A 55 -9.20 -4.69 -5.38
C ALA A 55 -7.74 -5.02 -5.05
N SER A 56 -7.11 -5.85 -5.88
CA SER A 56 -5.70 -6.18 -5.76
C SER A 56 -4.80 -4.96 -5.89
N PHE A 57 -5.04 -4.12 -6.88
CA PHE A 57 -4.29 -2.89 -7.09
C PHE A 57 -4.43 -1.94 -5.90
N HIS A 58 -5.63 -1.84 -5.31
CA HIS A 58 -5.87 -1.03 -4.13
C HIS A 58 -5.07 -1.51 -2.92
N ASP A 59 -5.14 -2.81 -2.63
CA ASP A 59 -4.44 -3.46 -1.53
C ASP A 59 -2.91 -3.35 -1.67
N ARG A 60 -2.37 -3.79 -2.81
CA ARG A 60 -0.92 -3.68 -3.08
C ARG A 60 -0.46 -2.23 -3.14
N GLY A 61 -1.26 -1.32 -3.67
CA GLY A 61 -0.92 0.10 -3.76
C GLY A 61 -0.77 0.72 -2.38
N SER A 62 -1.73 0.45 -1.49
CA SER A 62 -1.70 0.88 -0.09
C SER A 62 -0.48 0.33 0.65
N HIS A 63 -0.28 -0.99 0.59
CA HIS A 63 0.84 -1.65 1.24
C HIS A 63 2.20 -1.14 0.70
N ASN A 64 2.39 -1.15 -0.62
CA ASN A 64 3.67 -0.79 -1.23
C ASN A 64 4.03 0.67 -0.99
N LEU A 65 3.07 1.59 -1.10
CA LEU A 65 3.33 3.01 -0.83
C LEU A 65 3.72 3.22 0.64
N GLY A 66 3.01 2.57 1.56
CA GLY A 66 3.31 2.60 2.99
C GLY A 66 4.71 2.07 3.32
N ASP A 67 5.08 0.90 2.79
CA ASP A 67 6.42 0.32 2.99
C ASP A 67 7.51 1.21 2.37
N MET A 68 7.30 1.69 1.14
CA MET A 68 8.28 2.54 0.44
C MET A 68 8.55 3.85 1.18
N LEU A 69 7.50 4.57 1.58
CA LEU A 69 7.66 5.80 2.37
C LEU A 69 8.21 5.52 3.77
N GLY A 70 7.79 4.42 4.40
CA GLY A 70 8.30 3.99 5.70
C GLY A 70 9.79 3.68 5.69
N ARG A 71 10.30 3.01 4.65
CA ARG A 71 11.74 2.80 4.43
C ARG A 71 12.48 4.11 4.19
N ALA A 72 11.94 4.99 3.35
CA ALA A 72 12.55 6.30 3.09
C ALA A 72 12.70 7.12 4.36
N ARG A 73 11.64 7.17 5.19
CA ARG A 73 11.62 7.88 6.47
C ARG A 73 12.60 7.30 7.49
N ARG A 74 12.64 5.97 7.64
CA ARG A 74 13.60 5.31 8.56
C ARG A 74 15.05 5.60 8.18
N ASN A 75 15.35 5.60 6.88
CA ASN A 75 16.69 5.85 6.37
C ASN A 75 17.02 7.33 6.25
N LYS A 76 16.08 8.24 6.52
CA LYS A 76 16.19 9.71 6.38
C LYS A 76 16.83 10.13 5.04
N LYS A 77 16.49 9.42 3.97
CA LYS A 77 17.10 9.59 2.65
C LYS A 77 16.01 9.72 1.59
N CYS A 78 16.06 10.82 0.85
CA CYS A 78 15.22 11.06 -0.31
C CYS A 78 15.45 9.94 -1.36
N PRO A 79 14.42 9.15 -1.71
CA PRO A 79 14.52 8.16 -2.78
C PRO A 79 14.55 8.83 -4.15
N LYS A 80 15.28 8.24 -5.12
CA LYS A 80 15.39 8.74 -6.50
C LYS A 80 14.05 8.97 -7.24
N TRP A 81 12.98 8.32 -6.79
CA TRP A 81 11.65 8.42 -7.40
C TRP A 81 10.78 9.54 -6.80
N ILE A 82 11.23 10.20 -5.74
CA ILE A 82 10.61 11.40 -5.15
C ILE A 82 11.45 12.62 -5.55
N GLY A 83 10.82 13.67 -6.05
CA GLY A 83 11.51 14.95 -6.30
C GLY A 83 11.82 15.68 -4.99
N GLU A 84 12.94 16.40 -4.92
CA GLU A 84 13.41 17.05 -3.69
C GLU A 84 12.38 17.98 -3.05
N ASN A 85 11.63 18.74 -3.85
CA ASN A 85 10.56 19.62 -3.34
C ASN A 85 9.44 18.83 -2.66
N VAL A 86 9.04 17.70 -3.25
CA VAL A 86 8.01 16.82 -2.70
C VAL A 86 8.53 16.16 -1.41
N TRP A 87 9.81 15.77 -1.40
CA TRP A 87 10.46 15.19 -0.23
C TRP A 87 10.47 16.15 0.96
N LYS A 88 10.87 17.42 0.76
CA LYS A 88 10.86 18.44 1.82
C LYS A 88 9.47 18.61 2.44
N ILE A 89 8.43 18.70 1.59
CA ILE A 89 7.05 18.80 2.08
C ILE A 89 6.66 17.56 2.88
N LEU A 90 7.00 16.36 2.40
CA LEU A 90 6.74 15.11 3.14
C LEU A 90 7.43 15.08 4.50
N GLU A 91 8.68 15.54 4.59
CA GLU A 91 9.41 15.62 5.86
C GLU A 91 8.72 16.55 6.86
N ASP A 92 8.22 17.69 6.40
CA ASP A 92 7.51 18.64 7.25
C ASP A 92 6.14 18.10 7.67
N GLU A 93 5.39 17.45 6.76
CA GLU A 93 4.14 16.75 7.09
C GLU A 93 4.36 15.66 8.14
N TRP A 94 5.45 14.88 8.06
CA TRP A 94 5.74 13.82 9.02
C TRP A 94 6.15 14.33 10.41
N LYS A 95 6.61 15.58 10.51
CA LYS A 95 6.92 16.23 11.80
C LYS A 95 5.66 16.75 12.50
N LYS A 96 4.54 16.92 11.79
CA LYS A 96 3.31 17.44 12.38
C LYS A 96 2.80 16.50 13.49
N PRO A 97 2.33 17.05 14.63
CA PRO A 97 1.86 16.25 15.75
C PRO A 97 0.66 15.37 15.36
N GLU A 98 -0.21 15.87 14.50
CA GLU A 98 -1.37 15.13 13.96
C GLU A 98 -0.95 13.83 13.26
N TYR A 99 0.08 13.90 12.41
CA TYR A 99 0.58 12.74 11.69
C TYR A 99 1.25 11.74 12.64
N GLN A 100 2.01 12.25 13.62
CA GLN A 100 2.67 11.42 14.62
C GLN A 100 1.65 10.71 15.53
N ALA A 101 0.58 11.39 15.93
CA ALA A 101 -0.51 10.81 16.70
C ALA A 101 -1.19 9.66 15.95
N ILE A 102 -1.49 9.84 14.66
CA ILE A 102 -2.05 8.76 13.81
C ILE A 102 -1.08 7.57 13.75
N CYS A 103 0.22 7.82 13.58
CA CYS A 103 1.21 6.76 13.54
C CYS A 103 1.35 6.01 14.88
N ALA A 104 1.32 6.74 16.00
CA ALA A 104 1.37 6.17 17.34
C ALA A 104 0.13 5.30 17.61
N GLN A 105 -1.07 5.80 17.31
CA GLN A 105 -2.31 5.03 17.43
C GLN A 105 -2.28 3.78 16.55
N ALA A 106 -1.82 3.90 15.30
CA ALA A 106 -1.70 2.76 14.40
C ALA A 106 -0.66 1.73 14.88
N LYS A 107 0.36 2.14 15.65
CA LYS A 107 1.31 1.24 16.30
C LYS A 107 0.64 0.52 17.48
N THR A 108 -0.03 1.26 18.37
CA THR A 108 -0.79 0.67 19.48
C THR A 108 -1.84 -0.34 19.01
N ASN A 109 -2.54 -0.04 17.90
CA ASN A 109 -3.52 -0.96 17.33
C ASN A 109 -2.90 -2.26 16.80
N ARG A 110 -1.63 -2.24 16.38
CA ARG A 110 -0.90 -3.44 15.95
C ARG A 110 -0.34 -4.23 17.13
N ASP A 111 0.12 -3.52 18.17
CA ASP A 111 0.72 -4.11 19.37
C ASP A 111 -0.34 -4.65 20.33
N SER A 112 -1.61 -4.26 20.17
CA SER A 112 -2.74 -4.84 20.91
C SER A 112 -2.99 -6.29 20.50
N GLU A 113 -3.02 -7.19 21.49
CA GLU A 113 -3.26 -8.63 21.30
C GLU A 113 -4.57 -8.96 20.57
N ASN A 114 -5.54 -8.05 20.58
CA ASN A 114 -6.81 -8.22 19.85
C ASN A 114 -6.68 -8.07 18.31
N GLY A 115 -5.50 -7.70 17.79
CA GLY A 115 -5.23 -7.50 16.37
C GLY A 115 -4.41 -8.61 15.70
N GLY A 116 -4.06 -9.67 16.43
CA GLY A 116 -3.29 -10.80 15.94
C GLY A 116 -4.07 -11.61 14.90
N CYS A 117 -3.90 -11.26 13.62
CA CYS A 117 -3.97 -12.15 12.46
C CYS A 117 -4.73 -13.48 12.65
N ILE A 118 -6.07 -13.43 12.62
CA ILE A 118 -6.87 -14.64 12.40
C ILE A 118 -6.81 -14.94 10.89
N HIS A 119 -5.69 -15.51 10.43
CA HIS A 119 -5.66 -16.16 9.13
C HIS A 119 -6.65 -17.35 9.15
N ARG A 120 -7.87 -17.12 8.68
CA ARG A 120 -8.73 -18.16 8.07
C ARG A 120 -8.78 -17.96 6.56
N GLY A 121 -7.60 -17.75 5.96
CA GLY A 121 -7.39 -18.10 4.55
C GLY A 121 -7.19 -19.61 4.51
N GLY A 122 -8.15 -20.35 3.96
CA GLY A 122 -8.27 -21.80 4.06
C GLY A 122 -7.16 -22.60 3.38
N CYS A 123 -5.97 -22.62 3.96
CA CYS A 123 -5.01 -23.70 3.78
C CYS A 123 -5.13 -24.60 5.00
N ILE A 124 -5.92 -25.66 4.86
CA ILE A 124 -5.99 -26.77 5.80
C ILE A 124 -4.55 -27.24 6.02
N THR A 125 -4.09 -27.29 7.27
CA THR A 125 -2.76 -27.81 7.57
C THR A 125 -2.69 -29.28 7.13
N ILE A 126 -1.51 -29.77 6.74
CA ILE A 126 -1.34 -31.16 6.28
C ILE A 126 -1.89 -32.17 7.31
N GLY A 127 -1.84 -31.83 8.61
CA GLY A 127 -2.46 -32.62 9.68
C GLY A 127 -3.98 -32.74 9.53
N GLN A 128 -4.70 -31.62 9.37
CA GLN A 128 -6.15 -31.61 9.18
C GLN A 128 -6.58 -32.23 7.83
N HIS A 129 -5.73 -32.19 6.80
CA HIS A 129 -5.98 -32.88 5.53
C HIS A 129 -5.89 -34.40 5.67
N LYS A 130 -4.90 -34.90 6.43
CA LYS A 130 -4.74 -36.33 6.70
C LYS A 130 -5.90 -36.91 7.50
N GLU A 131 -6.40 -36.19 8.52
CA GLU A 131 -7.58 -36.63 9.29
C GLU A 131 -8.85 -36.76 8.44
N ARG A 132 -8.99 -35.94 7.38
CA ARG A 132 -10.12 -36.02 6.43
C ARG A 132 -9.97 -37.09 5.36
N MET A 133 -8.80 -37.70 5.20
CA MET A 133 -8.56 -38.79 4.24
C MET A 133 -8.61 -40.19 4.87
N VAL A 134 -8.87 -40.29 6.18
CA VAL A 134 -8.89 -41.56 6.92
C VAL A 134 -10.33 -41.96 7.32
N ASN A 135 -11.35 -41.28 6.80
CA ASN A 135 -12.77 -41.68 6.89
C ASN A 135 -13.35 -41.93 5.50
#